data_AF-A0A1R3JS15-F1
#
_entry.id   AF-A0A1R3JS15-F1
#
_cell.length_a   1.000
_cell.length_b   1.000
_cell.length_c   1.000
_cell.angle_alpha   90.00
_cell.angle_beta   90.00
_cell.angle_gamma   90.00
#
_symmetry.space_group_name_H-M   'P 1'
#
loop_
_entity.id
_entity.type
_entity.pdbx_description
1 polymer ?
#
loop_
_entity_poly.entity_id
_entity_poly.type
_entity_poly.pdbx_seq_one_letter_code
_entity_poly.pdbx_strand_id
1 'polypeptide(L)'
;MGMRNWFRMSSYQVFSHTVKLPTFSTIPLFFAISVGAIIFIIYQNILTSTLSMYPEDTQVQQILTAPTFSSKPQLITTQGEKARVESENLDPLIPPFNVTSEERIAWFRNKVPELELFKSNNTSSRFHDQVLGFFDGNCTIRYFMIWLSPAQSFGPREFAALDSLFKASPKGCLMILSPSLNSRQGDRILKPLIDLGFKVIAVTPDLPFLVKNTPAEGWVDELKSGSKDPGSISLSYNLSNLIRLAVLYKYGGVYLDVDFIILKDVNGLRNAIGAQSIDSITRKWTRINGAALIFNKEHPLLYDLLREFAMTFDGTKWGHNGPYLVSRVIRRVENLPGYNLTILPPKTFYPMDWMKISRLFKKPKTESEWKLVEDMLVELNTSTLAIHLWNHGTKELMIEEGSAVERLLSTYCVICQYSSNNQAQQTLQF
;
A
#
# COMPACT_ATOMS: atom_id res chain seq x y z
N MET A 1 10.97 -37.16 67.74
CA MET A 1 12.00 -37.17 68.80
C MET A 1 13.16 -38.00 68.29
N GLY A 2 14.37 -37.45 68.23
CA GLY A 2 15.61 -38.23 68.02
C GLY A 2 16.22 -38.22 66.61
N MET A 3 17.09 -37.24 66.36
CA MET A 3 18.18 -37.29 65.37
C MET A 3 19.14 -38.46 65.62
N ARG A 4 19.83 -38.94 64.57
CA ARG A 4 21.31 -39.07 64.45
C ARG A 4 21.68 -39.86 63.18
N ASN A 5 22.42 -39.23 62.26
CA ASN A 5 23.88 -39.42 62.00
C ASN A 5 24.21 -40.73 61.28
N TRP A 6 25.17 -40.87 60.36
CA TRP A 6 26.07 -40.03 59.56
C TRP A 6 26.81 -41.05 58.65
N PHE A 7 27.15 -40.66 57.42
CA PHE A 7 28.25 -41.18 56.55
C PHE A 7 28.39 -42.67 56.22
N ARG A 8 28.38 -42.99 54.90
CA ARG A 8 29.55 -43.59 54.21
C ARG A 8 29.38 -43.56 52.68
N MET A 9 30.38 -43.02 51.97
CA MET A 9 30.58 -43.23 50.53
C MET A 9 31.02 -44.68 50.28
N SER A 10 30.44 -45.31 49.25
CA SER A 10 31.10 -46.36 48.49
C SER A 10 30.65 -46.30 47.03
N SER A 11 31.65 -46.18 46.17
CA SER A 11 31.69 -46.38 44.73
C SER A 11 30.88 -47.58 44.23
N TYR A 12 30.18 -47.39 43.10
CA TYR A 12 29.67 -48.49 42.28
C TYR A 12 29.99 -48.29 40.80
N GLN A 13 30.38 -49.42 40.22
CA GLN A 13 31.01 -49.62 38.93
C GLN A 13 30.07 -49.40 37.74
N VAL A 14 30.70 -49.00 36.63
CA VAL A 14 30.16 -48.95 35.28
C VAL A 14 29.82 -50.36 34.80
N PHE A 15 28.57 -50.58 34.39
CA PHE A 15 28.17 -51.68 33.49
C PHE A 15 27.60 -51.05 32.22
N SER A 16 28.31 -51.25 31.10
CA SER A 16 27.90 -50.86 29.76
C SER A 16 26.97 -51.93 29.18
N HIS A 17 25.72 -51.55 28.89
CA HIS A 17 24.86 -52.32 28.00
C HIS A 17 24.91 -51.69 26.60
N THR A 18 25.61 -52.36 25.69
CA THR A 18 25.64 -52.07 24.25
C THR A 18 24.34 -52.52 23.60
N VAL A 19 23.48 -51.56 23.24
CA VAL A 19 22.37 -51.77 22.30
C VAL A 19 22.93 -51.73 20.88
N LYS A 20 22.85 -52.86 20.16
CA LYS A 20 23.18 -52.92 18.72
C LYS A 20 22.10 -52.16 17.93
N LEU A 21 22.47 -51.04 17.31
CA LEU A 21 21.65 -50.38 16.29
C LEU A 21 21.74 -51.13 14.94
N PRO A 22 20.67 -51.10 14.12
CA PRO A 22 20.69 -51.69 12.79
C PRO A 22 21.59 -50.87 11.85
N THR A 23 22.35 -51.59 11.02
CA THR A 23 23.16 -51.04 9.95
C THR A 23 22.28 -50.27 8.97
N PHE A 24 22.41 -48.95 8.95
CA PHE A 24 21.79 -48.13 7.92
C PHE A 24 22.47 -48.40 6.58
N SER A 25 21.64 -48.95 5.69
CA SER A 25 21.82 -48.97 4.25
C SER A 25 22.32 -47.61 3.76
N THR A 26 23.33 -47.66 2.89
CA THR A 26 23.89 -46.53 2.16
C THR A 26 22.77 -45.70 1.54
N ILE A 27 22.49 -44.52 2.13
CA ILE A 27 21.68 -43.50 1.47
C ILE A 27 22.40 -43.19 0.15
N PRO A 28 21.74 -43.35 -1.01
CA PRO A 28 22.39 -43.08 -2.29
C PRO A 28 22.89 -41.64 -2.27
N LEU A 29 24.15 -41.41 -2.66
CA LEU A 29 24.78 -40.09 -2.72
C LEU A 29 23.87 -39.04 -3.41
N PHE A 30 23.02 -39.49 -4.34
CA PHE A 30 21.98 -38.70 -5.02
C PHE A 30 20.91 -38.09 -4.09
N PHE A 31 20.51 -38.76 -3.00
CA PHE A 31 19.52 -38.23 -2.05
C PHE A 31 20.09 -37.12 -1.17
N ALA A 32 21.35 -37.24 -0.75
CA ALA A 32 22.03 -36.20 0.01
C ALA A 32 22.32 -34.96 -0.86
N ILE A 33 22.69 -35.17 -2.13
CA ILE A 33 22.87 -34.07 -3.11
C ILE A 33 21.53 -33.37 -3.41
N SER A 34 20.44 -34.12 -3.52
CA SER A 34 19.08 -33.58 -3.72
C SER A 34 18.62 -32.68 -2.57
N VAL A 35 18.76 -33.15 -1.32
CA VAL A 35 18.39 -32.34 -0.14
C VAL A 35 19.31 -31.13 0.02
N GLY A 36 20.60 -31.29 -0.23
CA GLY A 36 21.56 -30.19 -0.24
C GLY A 36 21.25 -29.13 -1.30
N ALA A 37 20.86 -29.53 -2.51
CA ALA A 37 20.46 -28.62 -3.57
C ALA A 37 19.15 -27.89 -3.24
N ILE A 38 18.17 -28.57 -2.62
CA ILE A 38 16.92 -27.94 -2.19
C ILE A 38 17.18 -26.93 -1.06
N ILE A 39 18.02 -27.26 -0.08
CA ILE A 39 18.40 -26.33 0.99
C ILE A 39 19.18 -25.15 0.41
N PHE A 40 20.08 -25.38 -0.56
CA PHE A 40 20.81 -24.32 -1.23
C PHE A 40 19.89 -23.41 -2.04
N ILE A 41 18.90 -23.94 -2.77
CA ILE A 41 17.91 -23.15 -3.51
C ILE A 41 17.02 -22.36 -2.54
N ILE A 42 16.60 -22.95 -1.41
CA ILE A 42 15.84 -22.24 -0.38
C ILE A 42 16.70 -21.14 0.24
N TYR A 43 17.97 -21.41 0.54
CA TYR A 43 18.90 -20.44 1.10
C TYR A 43 19.20 -19.31 0.11
N GLN A 44 19.40 -19.60 -1.17
CA GLN A 44 19.59 -18.58 -2.21
C GLN A 44 18.31 -17.77 -2.44
N ASN A 45 17.13 -18.37 -2.37
CA ASN A 45 15.85 -17.65 -2.43
C ASN A 45 15.62 -16.76 -1.21
N ILE A 46 16.01 -17.21 -0.01
CA ILE A 46 15.96 -16.38 1.20
C ILE A 46 16.97 -15.23 1.08
N LEU A 47 18.21 -15.51 0.67
CA LEU A 47 19.28 -14.53 0.54
C LEU A 47 18.97 -13.47 -0.54
N THR A 48 18.45 -13.89 -1.70
CA THR A 48 17.98 -12.96 -2.75
C THR A 48 16.76 -12.16 -2.31
N SER A 49 15.86 -12.73 -1.48
CA SER A 49 14.75 -11.96 -0.89
C SER A 49 15.22 -10.88 0.10
N THR A 50 16.28 -11.17 0.86
CA THR A 50 16.89 -10.19 1.78
C THR A 50 17.74 -9.16 1.06
N LEU A 51 18.43 -9.53 -0.03
CA LEU A 51 19.25 -8.61 -0.83
C LEU A 51 18.38 -7.70 -1.70
N SER A 52 17.27 -8.21 -2.25
CA SER A 52 16.24 -7.41 -2.95
C SER A 52 15.54 -6.38 -2.04
N MET A 53 15.74 -6.46 -0.72
CA MET A 53 15.15 -5.53 0.25
C MET A 53 16.00 -4.25 0.42
N TYR A 54 17.19 -4.19 -0.19
CA TYR A 54 18.05 -3.02 -0.26
C TYR A 54 18.49 -2.77 -1.71
N PRO A 55 17.98 -1.73 -2.40
CA PRO A 55 18.57 -1.30 -3.66
C PRO A 55 19.93 -0.65 -3.36
N GLU A 56 21.03 -1.25 -3.84
CA GLU A 56 22.28 -0.53 -4.04
C GLU A 56 22.13 0.41 -5.24
N ASP A 57 22.07 1.72 -4.97
CA ASP A 57 22.18 2.75 -6.00
C ASP A 57 23.58 2.68 -6.64
N THR A 58 23.65 2.13 -7.86
CA THR A 58 24.88 2.21 -8.66
C THR A 58 24.70 3.31 -9.70
N GLN A 59 25.48 4.39 -9.54
CA GLN A 59 25.59 5.49 -10.49
C GLN A 59 25.95 4.97 -11.89
N VAL A 60 25.13 5.28 -12.90
CA VAL A 60 25.49 5.09 -14.31
C VAL A 60 25.56 6.44 -14.98
N GLN A 61 26.80 6.90 -15.14
CA GLN A 61 27.19 8.01 -15.99
C GLN A 61 27.61 7.41 -17.34
N GLN A 62 26.71 7.39 -18.33
CA GLN A 62 27.03 7.02 -19.70
C GLN A 62 26.48 8.05 -20.69
N ILE A 63 27.39 8.96 -21.06
CA ILE A 63 27.68 9.51 -22.39
C ILE A 63 26.56 9.35 -23.44
N LEU A 64 25.80 10.42 -23.65
CA LEU A 64 24.95 10.64 -24.82
C LEU A 64 25.82 11.17 -25.98
N THR A 65 25.86 10.42 -27.09
CA THR A 65 26.27 10.95 -28.40
C THR A 65 25.17 10.66 -29.41
N ALA A 66 24.41 11.69 -29.78
CA ALA A 66 23.58 11.73 -30.98
C ALA A 66 23.53 13.19 -31.51
N PRO A 67 23.38 13.39 -32.84
CA PRO A 67 23.90 14.55 -33.54
C PRO A 67 23.04 15.82 -33.41
N THR A 68 23.74 16.94 -33.49
CA THR A 68 23.29 18.33 -33.43
C THR A 68 22.26 18.69 -34.50
N PHE A 69 21.11 19.22 -34.06
CA PHE A 69 20.29 20.13 -34.87
C PHE A 69 20.25 21.50 -34.19
N SER A 70 20.71 22.51 -34.93
CA SER A 70 20.95 23.87 -34.48
C SER A 70 19.65 24.64 -34.30
N SER A 71 19.39 25.12 -33.08
CA SER A 71 18.75 26.42 -32.85
C SER A 71 19.14 26.92 -31.46
N LYS A 72 19.84 28.07 -31.39
CA LYS A 72 20.09 28.76 -30.12
C LYS A 72 18.77 29.32 -29.59
N PRO A 73 18.51 29.18 -28.29
CA PRO A 73 18.20 30.38 -27.52
C PRO A 73 18.96 30.48 -26.19
N GLN A 74 19.07 31.73 -25.77
CA GLN A 74 19.55 32.33 -24.52
C GLN A 74 19.89 31.43 -23.33
N LEU A 75 21.09 31.69 -22.80
CA LEU A 75 21.63 31.24 -21.52
C LEU A 75 20.76 31.80 -20.37
N ILE A 76 19.88 30.97 -19.82
CA ILE A 76 19.21 31.19 -18.53
C ILE A 76 19.69 30.07 -17.58
N THR A 77 20.00 30.46 -16.36
CA THR A 77 20.67 29.72 -15.29
C THR A 77 19.93 28.42 -14.90
N THR A 78 20.29 27.29 -15.52
CA THR A 78 19.64 25.97 -15.36
C THR A 78 19.92 25.23 -14.04
N GLN A 79 20.90 25.67 -13.23
CA GLN A 79 21.25 24.97 -11.98
C GLN A 79 20.24 25.24 -10.85
N GLY A 80 19.70 26.45 -10.74
CA GLY A 80 18.72 26.80 -9.70
C GLY A 80 17.34 26.19 -9.96
N GLU A 81 16.97 26.03 -11.23
CA GLU A 81 15.69 25.46 -11.64
C GLU A 81 15.70 23.93 -11.48
N LYS A 82 16.81 23.26 -11.82
CA LYS A 82 16.95 21.81 -11.65
C LYS A 82 16.97 21.38 -10.17
N ALA A 83 17.69 22.10 -9.31
CA ALA A 83 17.70 21.84 -7.86
C ALA A 83 16.34 22.14 -7.18
N ARG A 84 15.60 23.12 -7.71
CA ARG A 84 14.24 23.43 -7.26
C ARG A 84 13.24 22.36 -7.70
N VAL A 85 13.35 21.87 -8.93
CA VAL A 85 12.52 20.76 -9.46
C VAL A 85 12.83 19.44 -8.75
N GLU A 86 14.10 19.16 -8.40
CA GLU A 86 14.46 17.98 -7.61
C GLU A 86 13.94 18.07 -6.16
N SER A 87 14.01 19.24 -5.52
CA SER A 87 13.48 19.42 -4.16
C SER A 87 11.94 19.45 -4.08
N GLU A 88 11.25 19.92 -5.12
CA GLU A 88 9.78 19.88 -5.21
C GLU A 88 9.20 18.46 -5.45
N ASN A 89 10.03 17.51 -5.89
CA ASN A 89 9.62 16.12 -6.19
C ASN A 89 9.92 15.11 -5.07
N LEU A 90 10.64 15.50 -4.02
CA LEU A 90 10.98 14.60 -2.92
C LEU A 90 9.85 14.55 -1.90
N ASP A 91 9.45 13.33 -1.50
CA ASP A 91 8.51 13.13 -0.40
C ASP A 91 9.12 13.71 0.89
N PRO A 92 8.52 14.76 1.48
CA PRO A 92 9.08 15.45 2.65
C PRO A 92 9.05 14.58 3.92
N LEU A 93 8.41 13.42 3.86
CA LEU A 93 8.22 12.47 4.95
C LEU A 93 9.17 11.28 4.90
N ILE A 94 10.17 11.30 4.00
CA ILE A 94 11.26 10.32 3.99
C ILE A 94 12.27 10.67 5.10
N PRO A 95 12.46 9.78 6.10
CA PRO A 95 13.45 10.00 7.15
C PRO A 95 14.89 9.92 6.59
N PRO A 96 15.86 10.58 7.23
CA PRO A 96 17.25 10.46 6.85
C PRO A 96 17.74 9.00 6.92
N PHE A 97 18.62 8.61 5.99
CA PHE A 97 19.15 7.26 5.91
C PHE A 97 20.23 7.01 6.96
N ASN A 98 20.23 5.79 7.52
CA ASN A 98 21.28 5.29 8.43
C ASN A 98 21.58 6.17 9.67
N VAL A 99 20.55 6.79 10.23
CA VAL A 99 20.63 7.59 11.47
C VAL A 99 20.00 6.88 12.66
N THR A 100 20.31 7.33 13.88
CA THR A 100 19.74 6.80 15.12
C THR A 100 18.27 7.19 15.31
N SER A 101 17.61 6.58 16.29
CA SER A 101 16.24 6.95 16.67
C SER A 101 16.16 8.41 17.13
N GLU A 102 17.13 8.86 17.92
CA GLU A 102 17.21 10.22 18.44
C GLU A 102 17.37 11.25 17.32
N GLU A 103 18.21 10.94 16.31
CA GLU A 103 18.41 11.78 15.13
C GLU A 103 17.16 11.86 14.25
N ARG A 104 16.44 10.74 14.06
CA ARG A 104 15.14 10.75 13.35
C ARG A 104 14.09 11.57 14.08
N ILE A 105 14.01 11.45 15.40
CA ILE A 105 13.12 12.25 16.23
C ILE A 105 13.46 13.74 16.07
N ALA A 106 14.73 14.12 16.16
CA ALA A 106 15.16 15.50 16.01
C ALA A 106 14.84 16.05 14.61
N TRP A 107 15.11 15.27 13.56
CA TRP A 107 14.73 15.59 12.18
C TRP A 107 13.23 15.83 12.06
N PHE A 108 12.41 14.92 12.59
CA PHE A 108 10.96 15.02 12.44
C PHE A 108 10.39 16.21 13.23
N ARG A 109 10.89 16.48 14.43
CA ARG A 109 10.49 17.67 15.22
C ARG A 109 10.69 18.97 14.44
N ASN A 110 11.76 19.06 13.65
CA ASN A 110 12.03 20.22 12.80
C ASN A 110 11.09 20.26 11.57
N LYS A 111 10.63 19.10 11.08
CA LYS A 111 9.74 18.98 9.93
C LYS A 111 8.27 19.22 10.24
N VAL A 112 7.77 18.76 11.40
CA VAL A 112 6.34 18.86 11.80
C VAL A 112 5.72 20.24 11.56
N PRO A 113 6.36 21.37 11.92
CA PRO A 113 5.78 22.70 11.70
C PRO A 113 5.54 23.07 10.23
N GLU A 114 6.24 22.43 9.29
CA GLU A 114 6.09 22.65 7.84
C GLU A 114 4.92 21.85 7.26
N LEU A 115 4.46 20.80 7.97
CA LEU A 115 3.48 19.85 7.46
C LEU A 115 2.05 20.28 7.76
N GLU A 116 1.33 20.75 6.73
CA GLU A 116 -0.08 21.15 6.83
C GLU A 116 -0.97 20.07 7.45
N LEU A 117 -0.67 18.79 7.20
CA LEU A 117 -1.38 17.64 7.74
C LEU A 117 -1.49 17.65 9.28
N PHE A 118 -0.48 18.15 9.98
CA PHE A 118 -0.39 18.14 11.45
C PHE A 118 -0.92 19.44 12.10
N LYS A 119 -1.31 20.43 11.30
CA LYS A 119 -1.79 21.73 11.77
C LYS A 119 -3.30 21.70 11.97
N SER A 120 -3.75 21.83 13.21
CA SER A 120 -5.13 22.23 13.51
C SER A 120 -5.19 23.75 13.59
N ASN A 121 -5.29 24.41 12.43
CA ASN A 121 -5.56 25.85 12.37
C ASN A 121 -7.07 26.07 12.11
N ASN A 122 -7.56 27.29 11.85
CA ASN A 122 -8.99 27.55 11.54
C ASN A 122 -9.57 26.62 10.43
N THR A 123 -8.69 26.00 9.64
CA THR A 123 -8.92 24.91 8.66
C THR A 123 -9.51 23.61 9.22
N SER A 124 -9.41 23.29 10.51
CA SER A 124 -9.99 22.06 11.07
C SER A 124 -11.51 22.00 10.91
N SER A 125 -12.18 23.14 11.12
CA SER A 125 -13.61 23.30 10.83
C SER A 125 -13.90 23.09 9.34
N ARG A 126 -13.05 23.68 8.49
CA ARG A 126 -13.17 23.60 7.03
C ARG A 126 -13.07 22.17 6.50
N PHE A 127 -12.14 21.34 6.98
CA PHE A 127 -12.04 19.96 6.52
C PHE A 127 -13.33 19.18 6.83
N HIS A 128 -13.84 19.28 8.06
CA HIS A 128 -15.09 18.62 8.44
C HIS A 128 -16.27 19.11 7.60
N ASP A 129 -16.40 20.42 7.44
CA ASP A 129 -17.46 21.04 6.65
C ASP A 129 -17.37 20.67 5.17
N GLN A 130 -16.14 20.55 4.62
CA GLN A 130 -15.91 20.07 3.25
C GLN A 130 -16.36 18.61 3.09
N VAL A 131 -16.09 17.73 4.06
CA VAL A 131 -16.57 16.33 4.01
C VAL A 131 -18.10 16.30 4.02
N LEU A 132 -18.75 17.03 4.93
CA LEU A 132 -20.20 17.05 5.03
C LEU A 132 -20.87 17.69 3.81
N GLY A 133 -20.31 18.79 3.29
CA GLY A 133 -20.85 19.50 2.13
C GLY A 133 -20.61 18.80 0.81
N PHE A 134 -19.49 18.08 0.66
CA PHE A 134 -19.18 17.33 -0.57
C PHE A 134 -20.01 16.05 -0.70
N PHE A 135 -20.14 15.28 0.38
CA PHE A 135 -20.90 14.03 0.38
C PHE A 135 -22.41 14.26 0.64
N ASP A 136 -23.03 15.00 -0.27
CA ASP A 136 -24.46 15.33 -0.27
C ASP A 136 -25.35 14.13 -0.67
N GLY A 137 -26.66 14.37 -0.80
CA GLY A 137 -27.65 13.34 -1.17
C GLY A 137 -27.49 12.75 -2.57
N ASN A 138 -26.65 13.32 -3.43
CA ASN A 138 -26.38 12.80 -4.78
C ASN A 138 -25.28 11.74 -4.80
N CYS A 139 -24.56 11.55 -3.69
CA CYS A 139 -23.52 10.53 -3.57
C CYS A 139 -24.12 9.17 -3.21
N THR A 140 -24.21 8.25 -4.17
CA THR A 140 -24.69 6.87 -3.88
C THR A 140 -23.73 6.10 -3.00
N ILE A 141 -22.46 6.45 -3.07
CA ILE A 141 -21.38 5.86 -2.29
C ILE A 141 -20.27 6.89 -2.07
N ARG A 142 -19.63 6.83 -0.90
CA ARG A 142 -18.56 7.74 -0.48
C ARG A 142 -17.23 7.00 -0.57
N TYR A 143 -16.36 7.45 -1.46
CA TYR A 143 -15.01 6.93 -1.61
C TYR A 143 -13.98 7.90 -1.03
N PHE A 144 -12.97 7.31 -0.39
CA PHE A 144 -11.78 7.99 0.07
C PHE A 144 -10.56 7.33 -0.59
N MET A 145 -9.64 8.15 -1.07
CA MET A 145 -8.28 7.76 -1.46
C MET A 145 -7.29 8.67 -0.74
N ILE A 146 -6.04 8.25 -0.61
CA ILE A 146 -4.98 9.06 0.01
C ILE A 146 -3.84 9.25 -0.98
N TRP A 147 -3.36 10.49 -1.11
CA TRP A 147 -2.15 10.81 -1.86
C TRP A 147 -1.30 11.82 -1.09
N LEU A 148 -0.22 11.33 -0.44
CA LEU A 148 0.66 12.18 0.37
C LEU A 148 1.93 12.63 -0.39
N SER A 149 2.18 12.08 -1.57
CA SER A 149 3.30 12.47 -2.44
C SER A 149 3.04 13.82 -3.14
N PRO A 150 4.05 14.46 -3.76
CA PRO A 150 3.87 15.68 -4.54
C PRO A 150 2.83 15.52 -5.67
N ALA A 151 2.12 16.59 -6.02
CA ALA A 151 1.09 16.57 -7.07
C ALA A 151 1.69 16.26 -8.45
N GLN A 152 2.93 16.66 -8.69
CA GLN A 152 3.71 16.41 -9.90
C GLN A 152 3.94 14.91 -10.14
N SER A 153 3.99 14.12 -9.06
CA SER A 153 4.16 12.67 -9.13
C SER A 153 2.85 11.90 -9.32
N PHE A 154 1.69 12.59 -9.30
CA PHE A 154 0.40 11.97 -9.61
C PHE A 154 0.27 11.85 -11.13
N GLY A 155 0.78 10.75 -11.67
CA GLY A 155 1.00 10.57 -13.10
C GLY A 155 -0.21 10.02 -13.86
N PRO A 156 -0.03 9.75 -15.17
CA PRO A 156 -1.05 9.14 -16.01
C PRO A 156 -1.59 7.81 -15.48
N ARG A 157 -0.73 7.00 -14.83
CA ARG A 157 -1.13 5.72 -14.22
C ARG A 157 -2.10 5.91 -13.08
N GLU A 158 -1.75 6.73 -12.10
CA GLU A 158 -2.60 7.03 -10.94
C GLU A 158 -3.92 7.67 -11.39
N PHE A 159 -3.86 8.55 -12.39
CA PHE A 159 -5.04 9.15 -12.97
C PHE A 159 -5.94 8.12 -13.67
N ALA A 160 -5.37 7.19 -14.46
CA ALA A 160 -6.13 6.14 -15.14
C ALA A 160 -6.78 5.15 -14.16
N ALA A 161 -6.05 4.80 -13.09
CA ALA A 161 -6.60 4.01 -11.98
C ALA A 161 -7.79 4.74 -11.33
N LEU A 162 -7.65 6.04 -11.05
CA LEU A 162 -8.73 6.86 -10.53
C LEU A 162 -9.91 6.99 -11.51
N ASP A 163 -9.67 7.18 -12.80
CA ASP A 163 -10.68 7.28 -13.86
C ASP A 163 -11.56 6.02 -13.92
N SER A 164 -10.97 4.84 -13.69
CA SER A 164 -11.70 3.57 -13.65
C SER A 164 -12.79 3.49 -12.58
N LEU A 165 -12.63 4.22 -11.47
CA LEU A 165 -13.65 4.33 -10.43
C LEU A 165 -14.94 4.92 -10.99
N PHE A 166 -14.85 5.93 -11.84
CA PHE A 166 -16.01 6.61 -12.40
C PHE A 166 -16.69 5.84 -13.53
N LYS A 167 -15.96 4.92 -14.18
CA LYS A 167 -16.59 3.92 -15.06
C LYS A 167 -17.42 2.93 -14.26
N ALA A 168 -16.88 2.43 -13.16
CA ALA A 168 -17.50 1.41 -12.33
C ALA A 168 -18.62 1.94 -11.43
N SER A 169 -18.48 3.16 -10.90
CA SER A 169 -19.42 3.82 -10.00
C SER A 169 -19.69 5.27 -10.45
N PRO A 170 -20.48 5.50 -11.53
CA PRO A 170 -20.68 6.83 -12.10
C PRO A 170 -21.35 7.85 -11.17
N LYS A 171 -22.07 7.38 -10.15
CA LYS A 171 -22.73 8.21 -9.11
C LYS A 171 -21.99 8.19 -7.77
N GLY A 172 -20.82 7.56 -7.73
CA GLY A 172 -19.92 7.59 -6.58
C GLY A 172 -19.27 8.97 -6.46
N CYS A 173 -19.01 9.37 -5.21
CA CYS A 173 -18.27 10.58 -4.91
C CYS A 173 -16.91 10.20 -4.35
N LEU A 174 -15.84 10.79 -4.87
CA LEU A 174 -14.47 10.53 -4.45
C LEU A 174 -13.85 11.76 -3.78
N MET A 175 -13.41 11.60 -2.54
CA MET A 175 -12.57 12.56 -1.86
C MET A 175 -11.15 12.02 -1.74
N ILE A 176 -10.19 12.72 -2.34
CA ILE A 176 -8.76 12.41 -2.23
C ILE A 176 -8.19 13.22 -1.07
N LEU A 177 -7.71 12.53 -0.04
CA LEU A 177 -7.04 13.15 1.11
C LEU A 177 -5.59 13.42 0.73
N SER A 178 -5.31 14.66 0.32
CA SER A 178 -4.03 15.05 -0.26
C SER A 178 -3.75 16.54 -0.08
N PRO A 179 -2.75 16.91 0.72
CA PRO A 179 -2.31 18.30 0.81
C PRO A 179 -1.78 18.85 -0.52
N SER A 180 -1.09 18.03 -1.31
CA SER A 180 -0.46 18.44 -2.57
C SER A 180 -1.46 18.59 -3.71
N LEU A 181 -2.46 17.69 -3.81
CA LEU A 181 -3.53 17.80 -4.80
C LEU A 181 -4.60 18.84 -4.41
N ASN A 182 -4.68 19.25 -3.15
CA ASN A 182 -5.50 20.41 -2.74
C ASN A 182 -4.81 21.73 -3.15
N SER A 183 -4.61 21.90 -4.46
CA SER A 183 -3.88 23.00 -5.08
C SER A 183 -4.38 23.25 -6.51
N ARG A 184 -4.00 24.39 -7.11
CA ARG A 184 -4.31 24.69 -8.52
C ARG A 184 -3.80 23.62 -9.49
N GLN A 185 -2.71 22.93 -9.15
CA GLN A 185 -2.20 21.84 -9.97
C GLN A 185 -3.09 20.61 -9.86
N GLY A 186 -3.50 20.22 -8.65
CA GLY A 186 -4.46 19.14 -8.48
C GLY A 186 -5.80 19.44 -9.13
N ASP A 187 -6.27 20.68 -9.07
CA ASP A 187 -7.48 21.12 -9.81
C ASP A 187 -7.34 20.86 -11.31
N ARG A 188 -6.18 21.14 -11.91
CA ARG A 188 -5.91 20.85 -13.33
C ARG A 188 -5.85 19.36 -13.62
N ILE A 189 -5.25 18.57 -12.74
CA ILE A 189 -5.16 17.11 -12.86
C ILE A 189 -6.57 16.51 -12.86
N LEU A 190 -7.43 16.94 -11.93
CA LEU A 190 -8.78 16.39 -11.76
C LEU A 190 -9.82 17.01 -12.71
N LYS A 191 -9.51 18.15 -13.34
CA LYS A 191 -10.42 18.89 -14.23
C LYS A 191 -11.11 18.00 -15.28
N PRO A 192 -10.43 17.07 -15.98
CA PRO A 192 -11.10 16.27 -17.01
C PRO A 192 -12.28 15.45 -16.47
N LEU A 193 -12.21 14.96 -15.22
CA LEU A 193 -13.31 14.24 -14.59
C LEU A 193 -14.43 15.18 -14.13
N ILE A 194 -14.04 16.33 -13.55
CA ILE A 194 -14.98 17.35 -13.08
C ILE A 194 -15.79 17.92 -14.25
N ASP A 195 -15.14 18.19 -15.39
CA ASP A 195 -15.79 18.69 -16.60
C ASP A 195 -16.82 17.70 -17.18
N LEU A 196 -16.61 16.40 -16.96
CA LEU A 196 -17.56 15.35 -17.32
C LEU A 196 -18.70 15.17 -16.28
N GLY A 197 -18.70 15.98 -15.22
CA GLY A 197 -19.73 15.98 -14.17
C GLY A 197 -19.49 14.96 -13.06
N PHE A 198 -18.34 14.27 -13.04
CA PHE A 198 -18.01 13.37 -11.94
C PHE A 198 -17.67 14.12 -10.65
N LYS A 199 -18.08 13.55 -9.52
CA LYS A 199 -17.86 14.13 -8.19
C LYS A 199 -16.52 13.67 -7.65
N VAL A 200 -15.48 14.46 -7.90
CA VAL A 200 -14.14 14.28 -7.33
C VAL A 200 -13.62 15.58 -6.71
N ILE A 201 -12.98 15.50 -5.55
CA ILE A 201 -12.29 16.63 -4.92
C ILE A 201 -11.03 16.16 -4.20
N ALA A 202 -9.97 16.96 -4.21
CA ALA A 202 -8.83 16.79 -3.33
C ALA A 202 -8.92 17.78 -2.15
N VAL A 203 -8.70 17.30 -0.94
CA VAL A 203 -8.70 18.13 0.28
C VAL A 203 -7.52 17.79 1.17
N THR A 204 -6.97 18.79 1.86
CA THR A 204 -5.98 18.58 2.91
C THR A 204 -6.69 17.99 4.13
N PRO A 205 -6.37 16.75 4.57
CA PRO A 205 -6.95 16.20 5.78
C PRO A 205 -6.38 16.90 7.03
N ASP A 206 -7.23 17.06 8.05
CA ASP A 206 -6.80 17.51 9.38
C ASP A 206 -6.55 16.29 10.26
N LEU A 207 -5.28 15.89 10.41
CA LEU A 207 -4.93 14.67 11.14
C LEU A 207 -5.31 14.74 12.63
N PRO A 208 -4.99 15.81 13.39
CA PRO A 208 -5.40 15.88 14.79
C PRO A 208 -6.92 15.81 14.96
N PHE A 209 -7.71 16.46 14.11
CA PHE A 209 -9.16 16.32 14.12
C PHE A 209 -9.60 14.88 13.82
N LEU A 210 -8.99 14.24 12.82
CA LEU A 210 -9.28 12.85 12.41
C LEU A 210 -8.99 11.83 13.51
N VAL A 211 -7.99 12.05 14.36
CA VAL A 211 -7.69 11.14 15.48
C VAL A 211 -8.32 11.56 16.80
N LYS A 212 -8.88 12.77 16.91
CA LYS A 212 -9.51 13.26 18.14
C LYS A 212 -10.58 12.31 18.67
N ASN A 213 -10.53 12.05 19.97
CA ASN A 213 -11.37 11.09 20.71
C ASN A 213 -11.21 9.65 20.23
N THR A 214 -10.05 9.30 19.67
CA THR A 214 -9.69 7.93 19.31
C THR A 214 -8.40 7.53 20.02
N PRO A 215 -8.09 6.22 20.15
CA PRO A 215 -6.84 5.75 20.74
C PRO A 215 -5.58 6.25 20.04
N ALA A 216 -5.69 6.73 18.79
CA ALA A 216 -4.57 7.23 18.01
C ALA A 216 -4.22 8.71 18.29
N GLU A 217 -5.03 9.42 19.08
CA GLU A 217 -4.78 10.82 19.45
C GLU A 217 -3.43 10.98 20.16
N GLY A 218 -3.19 10.18 21.20
CA GLY A 218 -1.93 10.20 21.95
C GLY A 218 -0.71 9.87 21.08
N TRP A 219 -0.86 8.97 20.10
CA TRP A 219 0.25 8.65 19.18
C TRP A 219 0.64 9.86 18.31
N VAL A 220 -0.34 10.63 17.81
CA VAL A 220 -0.07 11.85 17.03
C VAL A 220 0.61 12.90 17.92
N ASP A 221 0.17 13.04 19.17
CA ASP A 221 0.78 13.99 20.12
C ASP A 221 2.21 13.59 20.47
N GLU A 222 2.48 12.31 20.75
CA GLU A 222 3.83 11.79 21.01
C GLU A 222 4.76 11.97 19.80
N LEU A 223 4.24 11.79 18.58
CA LEU A 223 5.00 12.00 17.36
C LEU A 223 5.36 13.49 17.18
N LYS A 224 4.41 14.39 17.45
CA LYS A 224 4.62 15.86 17.37
C LYS A 224 5.56 16.38 18.46
N SER A 225 5.48 15.85 19.69
CA SER A 225 6.36 16.24 20.79
C SER A 225 7.78 15.69 20.63
N GLY A 226 7.97 14.70 19.76
CA GLY A 226 9.20 13.95 19.61
C GLY A 226 9.44 12.94 20.73
N SER A 227 8.37 12.47 21.38
CA SER A 227 8.41 11.33 22.31
C SER A 227 8.28 9.99 21.58
N LYS A 228 7.89 10.00 20.30
CA LYS A 228 7.82 8.83 19.42
C LYS A 228 8.76 8.97 18.23
N ASP A 229 9.53 7.92 17.95
CA ASP A 229 10.31 7.80 16.72
C ASP A 229 9.39 7.54 15.52
N PRO A 230 9.47 8.34 14.43
CA PRO A 230 8.71 8.09 13.19
C PRO A 230 9.15 6.79 12.48
N GLY A 231 10.35 6.28 12.77
CA GLY A 231 10.95 5.12 12.16
C GLY A 231 11.70 5.41 10.85
N SER A 232 12.38 4.39 10.32
CA SER A 232 13.23 4.49 9.12
C SER A 232 12.48 4.32 7.80
N ILE A 233 11.21 3.88 7.83
CA ILE A 233 10.34 3.80 6.67
C ILE A 233 9.68 5.16 6.47
N SER A 234 9.45 5.58 5.21
CA SER A 234 8.73 6.83 4.91
C SER A 234 7.46 6.94 5.74
N LEU A 235 7.33 8.05 6.46
CA LEU A 235 6.21 8.31 7.33
C LEU A 235 4.92 8.46 6.53
N SER A 236 4.97 8.79 5.23
CA SER A 236 3.82 8.77 4.32
C SER A 236 3.07 7.43 4.32
N TYR A 237 3.79 6.30 4.35
CA TYR A 237 3.16 4.98 4.40
C TYR A 237 2.41 4.76 5.72
N ASN A 238 3.04 5.15 6.84
CA ASN A 238 2.47 4.99 8.16
C ASN A 238 1.28 5.93 8.40
N LEU A 239 1.37 7.17 7.95
CA LEU A 239 0.26 8.12 8.00
C LEU A 239 -0.89 7.70 7.09
N SER A 240 -0.61 7.13 5.92
CA SER A 240 -1.67 6.57 5.05
C SER A 240 -2.40 5.40 5.72
N ASN A 241 -1.69 4.54 6.47
CA ASN A 241 -2.31 3.48 7.27
C ASN A 241 -3.16 4.02 8.42
N LEU A 242 -2.74 5.10 9.08
CA LEU A 242 -3.51 5.74 10.14
C LEU A 242 -4.76 6.46 9.59
N ILE A 243 -4.58 7.31 8.58
CA ILE A 243 -5.62 8.17 8.01
C ILE A 243 -6.75 7.33 7.41
N ARG A 244 -6.45 6.23 6.70
CA ARG A 244 -7.49 5.36 6.12
C ARG A 244 -8.40 4.74 7.19
N LEU A 245 -7.85 4.42 8.36
CA LEU A 245 -8.62 3.89 9.49
C LEU A 245 -9.42 5.02 10.17
N ALA A 246 -8.79 6.16 10.41
CA ALA A 246 -9.40 7.30 11.10
C ALA A 246 -10.56 7.93 10.30
N VAL A 247 -10.39 8.09 8.98
CA VAL A 247 -11.44 8.65 8.12
C VAL A 247 -12.66 7.74 8.06
N LEU A 248 -12.45 6.42 7.93
CA LEU A 248 -13.54 5.45 7.95
C LEU A 248 -14.19 5.36 9.33
N TYR A 249 -13.43 5.52 10.42
CA TYR A 249 -14.03 5.53 11.75
C TYR A 249 -14.96 6.74 11.92
N LYS A 250 -14.56 7.93 11.45
CA LYS A 250 -15.36 9.16 11.59
C LYS A 250 -16.51 9.29 10.60
N TYR A 251 -16.36 8.78 9.38
CA TYR A 251 -17.31 9.05 8.30
C TYR A 251 -17.92 7.80 7.67
N GLY A 252 -17.34 6.62 7.92
CA GLY A 252 -17.67 5.40 7.19
C GLY A 252 -17.36 5.51 5.70
N GLY A 253 -17.91 4.60 4.90
CA GLY A 253 -17.77 4.60 3.45
C GLY A 253 -16.74 3.58 2.97
N VAL A 254 -16.08 3.91 1.86
CA VAL A 254 -15.11 3.04 1.20
C VAL A 254 -13.77 3.74 1.12
N TYR A 255 -12.71 3.06 1.54
CA TYR A 255 -11.35 3.44 1.25
C TYR A 255 -10.75 2.47 0.23
N LEU A 256 -10.08 3.02 -0.78
CA LEU A 256 -9.24 2.30 -1.73
C LEU A 256 -7.87 2.99 -1.82
N ASP A 257 -6.78 2.25 -1.98
CA ASP A 257 -5.52 2.84 -2.42
C ASP A 257 -5.68 3.41 -3.85
N VAL A 258 -4.86 4.40 -4.22
CA VAL A 258 -4.96 5.08 -5.54
C VAL A 258 -4.59 4.18 -6.72
N ASP A 259 -3.89 3.08 -6.45
CA ASP A 259 -3.37 2.14 -7.44
C ASP A 259 -4.29 0.93 -7.64
N PHE A 260 -5.59 1.11 -7.39
CA PHE A 260 -6.61 0.16 -7.80
C PHE A 260 -7.15 0.49 -9.19
N ILE A 261 -7.27 -0.53 -10.05
CA ILE A 261 -8.17 -0.48 -11.21
C ILE A 261 -9.53 -1.01 -10.76
N ILE A 262 -10.57 -0.18 -10.74
CA ILE A 262 -11.91 -0.55 -10.30
C ILE A 262 -12.69 -1.09 -11.51
N LEU A 263 -13.15 -2.33 -11.40
CA LEU A 263 -13.90 -3.00 -12.45
C LEU A 263 -15.41 -2.94 -12.23
N LYS A 264 -15.84 -2.94 -10.97
CA LYS A 264 -17.27 -3.00 -10.59
C LYS A 264 -17.55 -2.15 -9.36
N ASP A 265 -18.77 -1.63 -9.30
CA ASP A 265 -19.26 -0.94 -8.10
C ASP A 265 -19.20 -1.87 -6.88
N VAL A 266 -18.84 -1.29 -5.74
CA VAL A 266 -18.81 -1.98 -4.43
C VAL A 266 -20.05 -1.65 -3.60
N ASN A 267 -21.03 -0.96 -4.18
CA ASN A 267 -22.31 -0.70 -3.54
C ASN A 267 -22.97 -2.00 -3.05
N GLY A 268 -23.63 -1.91 -1.90
CA GLY A 268 -24.17 -3.06 -1.17
C GLY A 268 -23.20 -3.75 -0.20
N LEU A 269 -21.87 -3.61 -0.38
CA LEU A 269 -20.92 -4.12 0.61
C LEU A 269 -20.89 -3.23 1.86
N ARG A 270 -20.84 -3.86 3.03
CA ARG A 270 -20.75 -3.19 4.34
C ARG A 270 -19.85 -4.01 5.25
N ASN A 271 -19.02 -3.33 6.04
CA ASN A 271 -18.06 -3.94 6.97
C ASN A 271 -17.31 -5.11 6.32
N ALA A 272 -16.65 -4.81 5.20
CA ALA A 272 -15.98 -5.78 4.37
C ALA A 272 -14.52 -5.40 4.15
N ILE A 273 -13.65 -6.42 4.09
CA ILE A 273 -12.22 -6.29 3.89
C ILE A 273 -11.68 -7.44 3.05
N GLY A 274 -10.67 -7.20 2.22
CA GLY A 274 -10.08 -8.24 1.38
C GLY A 274 -8.98 -9.04 2.08
N ALA A 275 -9.05 -10.37 1.98
CA ALA A 275 -7.90 -11.22 2.25
C ALA A 275 -6.86 -11.05 1.13
N GLN A 276 -5.62 -10.70 1.46
CA GLN A 276 -4.53 -10.66 0.47
C GLN A 276 -4.08 -12.06 0.08
N SER A 277 -4.08 -13.00 1.01
CA SER A 277 -3.65 -14.37 0.77
C SER A 277 -4.42 -15.37 1.61
N ILE A 278 -4.49 -16.60 1.12
CA ILE A 278 -5.11 -17.74 1.79
C ILE A 278 -4.12 -18.91 1.85
N ASP A 279 -4.31 -19.78 2.82
CA ASP A 279 -3.65 -21.07 2.88
C ASP A 279 -4.27 -22.01 1.84
N SER A 280 -3.44 -22.72 1.07
CA SER A 280 -3.88 -23.51 -0.08
C SER A 280 -4.73 -24.73 0.32
N ILE A 281 -4.52 -25.26 1.53
CA ILE A 281 -5.18 -26.46 2.03
C ILE A 281 -6.45 -26.09 2.81
N THR A 282 -6.29 -25.30 3.87
CA THR A 282 -7.38 -24.94 4.79
C THR A 282 -8.32 -23.89 4.22
N ARG A 283 -7.90 -23.19 3.14
CA ARG A 283 -8.63 -22.07 2.53
C ARG A 283 -8.91 -20.90 3.48
N LYS A 284 -8.29 -20.89 4.65
CA LYS A 284 -8.34 -19.76 5.59
C LYS A 284 -7.42 -18.66 5.11
N TRP A 285 -7.81 -17.42 5.38
CA TRP A 285 -6.95 -16.27 5.10
C TRP A 285 -5.67 -16.34 5.95
N THR A 286 -4.54 -15.97 5.36
CA THR A 286 -3.23 -15.89 6.04
C THR A 286 -2.80 -14.43 6.24
N ARG A 287 -3.25 -13.54 5.35
CA ARG A 287 -3.01 -12.10 5.41
C ARG A 287 -4.28 -11.35 5.02
N ILE A 288 -4.66 -10.38 5.84
CA ILE A 288 -5.63 -9.34 5.46
C ILE A 288 -4.87 -8.07 5.11
N ASN A 289 -5.36 -7.31 4.13
CA ASN A 289 -4.72 -6.08 3.68
C ASN A 289 -5.67 -4.89 3.83
N GLY A 290 -5.10 -3.73 4.18
CA GLY A 290 -5.83 -2.48 4.42
C GLY A 290 -5.95 -1.57 3.19
N ALA A 291 -5.62 -2.06 1.99
CA ALA A 291 -5.70 -1.29 0.75
C ALA A 291 -7.14 -1.11 0.25
N ALA A 292 -8.06 -2.01 0.62
CA ALA A 292 -9.49 -1.88 0.37
C ALA A 292 -10.28 -2.13 1.65
N LEU A 293 -10.99 -1.10 2.14
CA LEU A 293 -11.71 -1.12 3.41
C LEU A 293 -13.11 -0.53 3.22
N ILE A 294 -14.15 -1.27 3.57
CA ILE A 294 -15.54 -0.83 3.43
C ILE A 294 -16.20 -0.93 4.80
N PHE A 295 -16.52 0.19 5.45
CA PHE A 295 -17.01 0.16 6.82
C PHE A 295 -18.12 1.17 7.06
N ASN A 296 -19.04 0.79 7.95
CA ASN A 296 -19.91 1.76 8.58
C ASN A 296 -19.10 2.66 9.51
N LYS A 297 -19.58 3.90 9.66
CA LYS A 297 -19.06 4.85 10.64
C LYS A 297 -19.02 4.20 12.03
N GLU A 298 -17.96 4.49 12.79
CA GLU A 298 -17.75 4.05 14.18
C GLU A 298 -17.70 2.52 14.40
N HIS A 299 -17.48 1.73 13.35
CA HIS A 299 -17.37 0.28 13.49
C HIS A 299 -16.28 -0.11 14.52
N PRO A 300 -16.56 -1.01 15.50
CA PRO A 300 -15.65 -1.30 16.62
C PRO A 300 -14.29 -1.84 16.17
N LEU A 301 -14.25 -2.59 15.06
CA LEU A 301 -12.98 -3.03 14.47
C LEU A 301 -12.04 -1.87 14.13
N LEU A 302 -12.56 -0.76 13.60
CA LEU A 302 -11.73 0.40 13.25
C LEU A 302 -11.13 1.05 14.50
N TYR A 303 -11.89 1.10 15.60
CA TYR A 303 -11.40 1.59 16.89
C TYR A 303 -10.26 0.71 17.42
N ASP A 304 -10.40 -0.62 17.35
CA ASP A 304 -9.35 -1.55 17.77
C ASP A 304 -8.13 -1.52 16.83
N LEU A 305 -8.31 -1.27 15.54
CA LEU A 305 -7.21 -1.07 14.59
C LEU A 305 -6.44 0.22 14.91
N LEU A 306 -7.12 1.32 15.22
CA LEU A 306 -6.50 2.57 15.67
C LEU A 306 -5.75 2.39 16.99
N ARG A 307 -6.32 1.64 17.93
CA ARG A 307 -5.67 1.27 19.19
C ARG A 307 -4.39 0.46 18.96
N GLU A 308 -4.46 -0.59 18.15
CA GLU A 308 -3.30 -1.41 17.83
C GLU A 308 -2.21 -0.58 17.13
N PHE A 309 -2.60 0.34 16.25
CA PHE A 309 -1.67 1.26 15.58
C PHE A 309 -0.91 2.08 16.60
N ALA A 310 -1.62 2.77 17.49
CA ALA A 310 -1.01 3.62 18.51
C ALA A 310 -0.09 2.83 19.47
N MET A 311 -0.58 1.71 20.00
CA MET A 311 0.11 0.94 21.04
C MET A 311 1.33 0.18 20.52
N THR A 312 1.26 -0.32 19.28
CA THR A 312 2.29 -1.22 18.74
C THR A 312 3.10 -0.61 17.61
N PHE A 313 2.94 0.69 17.34
CA PHE A 313 3.63 1.38 16.26
C PHE A 313 5.13 1.07 16.24
N ASP A 314 5.60 0.60 15.08
CA ASP A 314 7.01 0.42 14.78
C ASP A 314 7.26 0.86 13.34
N GLY A 315 7.74 2.08 13.16
CA GLY A 315 8.03 2.66 11.86
C GLY A 315 9.30 2.10 11.19
N THR A 316 9.98 1.13 11.82
CA THR A 316 11.18 0.49 11.26
C THR A 316 10.86 -0.83 10.55
N LYS A 317 9.65 -1.37 10.73
CA LYS A 317 9.24 -2.68 10.19
C LYS A 317 8.21 -2.56 9.08
N TRP A 318 8.58 -3.01 7.88
CA TRP A 318 7.70 -2.96 6.71
C TRP A 318 6.42 -3.77 6.93
N GLY A 319 5.27 -3.15 6.61
CA GLY A 319 3.95 -3.75 6.76
C GLY A 319 3.46 -3.90 8.21
N HIS A 320 4.30 -3.69 9.23
CA HIS A 320 3.95 -3.91 10.64
C HIS A 320 2.72 -3.10 11.07
N ASN A 321 2.66 -1.83 10.66
CA ASN A 321 1.57 -0.89 10.95
C ASN A 321 0.40 -0.96 9.93
N GLY A 322 0.51 -1.81 8.91
CA GLY A 322 -0.49 -1.96 7.86
C GLY A 322 -1.07 -3.39 7.84
N PRO A 323 -0.81 -4.20 6.80
CA PRO A 323 -1.45 -5.50 6.63
C PRO A 323 -1.15 -6.49 7.79
N TYR A 324 -0.02 -6.34 8.50
CA TYR A 324 0.26 -7.17 9.67
C TYR A 324 -0.58 -6.77 10.88
N LEU A 325 -0.69 -5.48 11.17
CA LEU A 325 -1.59 -4.94 12.19
C LEU A 325 -3.03 -5.38 11.94
N VAL A 326 -3.55 -5.19 10.73
CA VAL A 326 -4.92 -5.56 10.37
C VAL A 326 -5.18 -7.04 10.63
N SER A 327 -4.24 -7.89 10.25
CA SER A 327 -4.32 -9.33 10.48
C SER A 327 -4.31 -9.70 11.98
N ARG A 328 -3.48 -9.03 12.80
CA ARG A 328 -3.42 -9.29 14.24
C ARG A 328 -4.74 -8.97 14.92
N VAL A 329 -5.33 -7.82 14.61
CA VAL A 329 -6.59 -7.37 15.23
C VAL A 329 -7.75 -8.26 14.80
N ILE A 330 -7.89 -8.54 13.50
CA ILE A 330 -8.97 -9.40 13.00
C ILE A 330 -8.91 -10.80 13.61
N ARG A 331 -7.71 -11.37 13.77
CA ARG A 331 -7.55 -12.68 14.43
C ARG A 331 -7.95 -12.65 15.90
N ARG A 332 -7.68 -11.55 16.60
CA ARG A 332 -8.03 -11.37 18.02
C ARG A 332 -9.55 -11.31 18.23
N VAL A 333 -10.26 -10.72 17.28
CA VAL A 333 -11.72 -10.54 17.35
C VAL A 333 -12.50 -11.59 16.55
N GLU A 334 -11.80 -12.55 15.95
CA GLU A 334 -12.41 -13.64 15.18
C GLU A 334 -13.33 -14.44 16.11
N ASN A 335 -14.60 -14.57 15.72
CA ASN A 335 -15.69 -15.19 16.49
C ASN A 335 -16.18 -14.40 17.73
N LEU A 336 -15.71 -13.17 17.96
CA LEU A 336 -16.31 -12.31 18.98
C LEU A 336 -17.59 -11.64 18.46
N PRO A 337 -18.67 -11.59 19.27
CA PRO A 337 -19.88 -10.88 18.89
C PRO A 337 -19.61 -9.37 18.76
N GLY A 338 -20.39 -8.69 17.90
CA GLY A 338 -20.35 -7.23 17.75
C GLY A 338 -19.39 -6.69 16.68
N TYR A 339 -18.56 -7.52 16.06
CA TYR A 339 -17.57 -7.10 15.06
C TYR A 339 -18.00 -7.32 13.59
N ASN A 340 -19.26 -7.70 13.34
CA ASN A 340 -19.82 -8.10 12.02
C ASN A 340 -18.95 -7.71 10.82
N LEU A 341 -18.10 -8.63 10.38
CA LEU A 341 -17.07 -8.41 9.37
C LEU A 341 -17.17 -9.49 8.28
N THR A 342 -17.21 -9.06 7.02
CA THR A 342 -17.07 -9.95 5.87
C THR A 342 -15.63 -9.92 5.36
N ILE A 343 -14.95 -11.06 5.42
CA ILE A 343 -13.64 -11.23 4.79
C ILE A 343 -13.85 -11.73 3.37
N LEU A 344 -13.56 -10.87 2.40
CA LEU A 344 -13.69 -11.16 0.97
C LEU A 344 -12.47 -11.96 0.48
N PRO A 345 -12.66 -12.91 -0.46
CA PRO A 345 -11.56 -13.74 -0.96
C PRO A 345 -10.55 -12.91 -1.75
N PRO A 346 -9.29 -13.39 -1.91
CA PRO A 346 -8.25 -12.64 -2.62
C PRO A 346 -8.66 -12.17 -4.01
N LYS A 347 -9.34 -13.01 -4.79
CA LYS A 347 -9.82 -12.66 -6.14
C LYS A 347 -10.65 -11.37 -6.23
N THR A 348 -11.24 -10.91 -5.12
CA THR A 348 -12.07 -9.70 -5.10
C THR A 348 -11.26 -8.41 -5.28
N PHE A 349 -10.08 -8.32 -4.66
CA PHE A 349 -9.23 -7.12 -4.64
C PHE A 349 -7.75 -7.38 -4.98
N TYR A 350 -7.28 -8.60 -4.74
CA TYR A 350 -5.90 -9.07 -4.88
C TYR A 350 -5.83 -10.34 -5.75
N PRO A 351 -6.37 -10.34 -6.99
CA PRO A 351 -6.36 -11.54 -7.84
C PRO A 351 -4.94 -11.97 -8.23
N MET A 352 -3.97 -11.05 -8.16
CA MET A 352 -2.55 -11.31 -8.37
C MET A 352 -1.75 -10.81 -7.17
N ASP A 353 -0.88 -11.68 -6.66
CA ASP A 353 0.05 -11.32 -5.60
C ASP A 353 1.13 -10.37 -6.12
N TRP A 354 1.73 -9.59 -5.21
CA TRP A 354 2.74 -8.59 -5.52
C TRP A 354 4.01 -9.15 -6.20
N MET A 355 4.29 -10.46 -6.10
CA MET A 355 5.41 -11.10 -6.80
C MET A 355 5.07 -11.38 -8.27
N LYS A 356 3.80 -11.62 -8.57
CA LYS A 356 3.32 -11.99 -9.93
C LYS A 356 2.71 -10.83 -10.70
N ILE A 357 2.34 -9.74 -10.05
CA ILE A 357 1.64 -8.60 -10.68
C ILE A 357 2.40 -8.01 -11.87
N SER A 358 3.74 -8.03 -11.85
CA SER A 358 4.59 -7.51 -12.94
C SER A 358 4.32 -8.17 -14.29
N ARG A 359 3.74 -9.38 -14.31
CA ARG A 359 3.33 -10.07 -15.54
C ARG A 359 2.18 -9.35 -16.26
N LEU A 360 1.33 -8.62 -15.53
CA LEU A 360 0.20 -7.90 -16.13
C LEU A 360 0.63 -6.65 -16.90
N PHE A 361 1.85 -6.16 -16.67
CA PHE A 361 2.40 -4.97 -17.31
C PHE A 361 3.08 -5.26 -18.64
N LYS A 362 3.31 -6.54 -18.98
CA LYS A 362 4.07 -6.94 -20.16
C LYS A 362 3.17 -7.25 -21.35
N LYS A 363 3.63 -6.90 -22.55
CA LYS A 363 3.00 -7.23 -23.83
C LYS A 363 3.19 -8.72 -24.11
N PRO A 364 2.11 -9.47 -24.39
CA PRO A 364 2.22 -10.84 -24.86
C PRO A 364 2.98 -10.91 -26.19
N LYS A 365 3.89 -11.88 -26.31
CA LYS A 365 4.76 -12.05 -27.49
C LYS A 365 4.34 -13.22 -28.38
N THR A 366 3.63 -14.19 -27.80
CA THR A 366 3.19 -15.41 -28.49
C THR A 366 1.66 -15.53 -28.47
N GLU A 367 1.10 -16.29 -29.42
CA GLU A 367 -0.36 -16.53 -29.49
C GLU A 367 -0.89 -17.18 -28.20
N SER A 368 -0.11 -18.07 -27.58
CA SER A 368 -0.47 -18.69 -26.30
C SER A 368 -0.49 -17.69 -25.14
N GLU A 369 0.46 -16.76 -25.09
CA GLU A 369 0.46 -15.68 -24.09
C GLU A 369 -0.71 -14.71 -24.31
N TRP A 370 -1.06 -14.41 -25.56
CA TRP A 370 -2.25 -13.61 -25.88
C TRP A 370 -3.52 -14.28 -25.36
N LYS A 371 -3.69 -15.56 -25.66
CA LYS A 371 -4.83 -16.34 -25.16
C LYS A 371 -4.90 -16.36 -23.63
N LEU A 372 -3.75 -16.48 -22.96
CA LEU A 372 -3.68 -16.43 -21.50
C LEU A 372 -4.13 -15.07 -20.94
N VAL A 373 -3.77 -13.97 -21.60
CA VAL A 373 -4.26 -12.63 -21.22
C VAL A 373 -5.76 -12.51 -21.42
N GLU A 374 -6.32 -13.00 -22.54
CA GLU A 374 -7.77 -13.00 -22.76
C GLU A 374 -8.52 -13.80 -21.69
N ASP A 375 -8.09 -15.04 -21.43
CA ASP A 375 -8.70 -15.91 -20.42
C ASP A 375 -8.65 -15.25 -19.02
N MET A 376 -7.54 -14.59 -18.70
CA MET A 376 -7.39 -13.83 -17.46
C MET A 376 -8.33 -12.63 -17.39
N LEU A 377 -8.47 -11.83 -18.46
CA LEU A 377 -9.38 -10.70 -18.50
C LEU A 377 -10.85 -11.14 -18.31
N VAL A 378 -11.22 -12.29 -18.89
CA VAL A 378 -12.52 -12.92 -18.65
C VAL A 378 -12.68 -13.30 -17.18
N GLU A 379 -11.69 -13.96 -16.58
CA GLU A 379 -11.74 -14.34 -15.16
C GLU A 379 -11.90 -13.13 -14.23
N LEU A 380 -11.09 -12.08 -14.45
CA LEU A 380 -11.16 -10.83 -13.70
C LEU A 380 -12.54 -10.20 -13.80
N ASN A 381 -13.11 -10.14 -15.00
CA ASN A 381 -14.45 -9.59 -15.21
C ASN A 381 -15.56 -10.39 -14.51
N THR A 382 -15.36 -11.67 -14.17
CA THR A 382 -16.40 -12.44 -13.46
C THR A 382 -16.42 -12.16 -11.96
N SER A 383 -15.27 -12.12 -11.30
CA SER A 383 -15.20 -12.27 -9.83
C SER A 383 -14.39 -11.22 -9.09
N THR A 384 -13.79 -10.27 -9.81
CA THR A 384 -12.99 -9.18 -9.26
C THR A 384 -13.80 -7.89 -9.24
N LEU A 385 -13.69 -7.14 -8.13
CA LEU A 385 -14.30 -5.81 -8.00
C LEU A 385 -13.28 -4.72 -8.33
N ALA A 386 -12.05 -4.89 -7.88
CA ALA A 386 -10.93 -4.03 -8.23
C ALA A 386 -9.61 -4.80 -8.20
N ILE A 387 -8.57 -4.30 -8.87
CA ILE A 387 -7.24 -4.92 -8.94
C ILE A 387 -6.22 -3.97 -8.32
N HIS A 388 -5.56 -4.41 -7.25
CA HIS A 388 -4.44 -3.67 -6.66
C HIS A 388 -3.16 -3.84 -7.51
N LEU A 389 -2.56 -2.73 -7.96
CA LEU A 389 -1.38 -2.74 -8.83
C LEU A 389 -0.04 -2.78 -8.07
N TRP A 390 -0.06 -2.62 -6.74
CA TRP A 390 1.12 -2.64 -5.88
C TRP A 390 2.19 -1.61 -6.29
N ASN A 391 1.79 -0.35 -6.52
CA ASN A 391 2.66 0.70 -7.11
C ASN A 391 3.97 0.92 -6.36
N HIS A 392 4.06 0.60 -5.06
CA HIS A 392 5.35 0.57 -4.36
C HIS A 392 6.40 -0.29 -5.07
N GLY A 393 6.01 -1.47 -5.54
CA GLY A 393 6.89 -2.41 -6.26
C GLY A 393 6.79 -2.33 -7.78
N THR A 394 5.76 -1.68 -8.33
CA THR A 394 5.52 -1.63 -9.79
C THR A 394 5.69 -0.25 -10.42
N LYS A 395 5.97 0.81 -9.64
CA LYS A 395 6.11 2.18 -10.16
C LYS A 395 7.09 2.33 -11.34
N GLU A 396 8.20 1.58 -11.32
CA GLU A 396 9.22 1.62 -12.38
C GLU A 396 8.89 0.74 -13.60
N LEU A 397 7.84 -0.07 -13.53
CA LEU A 397 7.43 -0.93 -14.65
C LEU A 397 6.64 -0.12 -15.67
N MET A 398 7.07 -0.09 -16.91
CA MET A 398 6.27 0.48 -18.00
C MET A 398 5.00 -0.36 -18.23
N ILE A 399 3.88 0.31 -18.52
CA ILE A 399 2.66 -0.36 -18.99
C ILE A 399 2.85 -0.58 -20.49
N GLU A 400 3.20 -1.80 -20.90
CA GLU A 400 3.42 -2.10 -22.31
C GLU A 400 2.10 -2.14 -23.08
N GLU A 401 2.11 -1.66 -24.32
CA GLU A 401 0.95 -1.68 -25.22
C GLU A 401 0.40 -3.11 -25.40
N GLY A 402 -0.89 -3.30 -25.17
CA GLY A 402 -1.55 -4.61 -25.27
C GLY A 402 -1.33 -5.52 -24.07
N SER A 403 -0.63 -5.05 -23.02
CA SER A 403 -0.58 -5.73 -21.73
C SER A 403 -1.97 -5.82 -21.09
N ALA A 404 -2.12 -6.70 -20.09
CA ALA A 404 -3.38 -6.83 -19.37
C ALA A 404 -3.76 -5.52 -18.64
N VAL A 405 -2.79 -4.82 -18.04
CA VAL A 405 -3.02 -3.52 -17.39
C VAL A 405 -3.49 -2.48 -18.39
N GLU A 406 -2.82 -2.34 -19.54
CA GLU A 406 -3.22 -1.38 -20.58
C GLU A 406 -4.65 -1.63 -21.02
N ARG A 407 -4.99 -2.89 -21.34
CA ARG A 407 -6.34 -3.27 -21.79
C ARG A 407 -7.41 -3.01 -20.71
N LEU A 408 -7.09 -3.26 -19.44
CA LEU A 408 -7.99 -2.94 -18.33
C LEU A 408 -8.21 -1.44 -18.19
N LEU A 409 -7.15 -0.63 -18.21
CA LEU A 409 -7.27 0.82 -18.13
C LEU A 409 -8.04 1.39 -19.32
N SER A 410 -7.79 0.90 -20.54
CA SER A 410 -8.50 1.29 -21.76
C SER A 410 -9.99 0.89 -21.73
N THR A 411 -10.31 -0.27 -21.15
CA THR A 411 -11.70 -0.76 -21.03
C THR A 411 -12.48 0.01 -19.95
N TYR A 412 -11.86 0.19 -18.79
CA TYR A 412 -12.45 0.79 -17.60
C TYR A 412 -12.06 2.25 -17.50
N CYS A 413 -12.46 3.03 -18.49
CA CYS A 413 -12.13 4.44 -18.53
C CYS A 413 -13.27 5.27 -19.11
N VAL A 414 -13.46 6.48 -18.58
CA VAL A 414 -14.51 7.42 -18.99
C VAL A 414 -13.95 8.54 -19.87
N ILE A 415 -12.71 8.97 -19.64
CA ILE A 415 -12.09 10.05 -20.43
C ILE A 415 -11.70 9.60 -21.84
N CYS A 416 -11.12 8.42 -21.99
CA CYS A 416 -10.79 7.82 -23.30
C CYS A 416 -12.03 7.63 -24.19
N GLN A 417 -13.20 7.37 -23.60
CA GLN A 417 -14.47 7.26 -24.33
C GLN A 417 -14.98 8.63 -24.79
N TYR A 418 -14.74 9.68 -24.01
CA TYR A 418 -15.11 11.03 -24.40
C TYR A 418 -14.22 11.55 -25.53
N SER A 419 -12.90 11.30 -25.46
CA SER A 419 -11.93 11.67 -26.50
C SER A 419 -12.12 10.89 -27.82
N SER A 420 -12.69 9.69 -27.79
CA SER A 420 -13.00 8.94 -29.01
C SER A 420 -14.29 9.41 -29.69
N ASN A 421 -15.26 9.90 -28.92
CA ASN A 421 -16.54 10.42 -29.44
C ASN A 421 -16.44 11.86 -29.96
N ASN A 422 -15.50 12.67 -29.45
CA ASN A 422 -15.20 14.01 -29.93
C ASN A 422 -13.86 13.96 -30.66
N GLN A 423 -13.84 13.96 -32.00
CA GLN A 423 -12.66 13.81 -32.87
C GLN A 423 -11.51 14.81 -32.60
N ALA A 424 -10.78 14.61 -31.50
CA ALA A 424 -9.50 15.20 -31.19
C ALA A 424 -8.67 14.14 -30.47
N GLN A 425 -7.92 13.36 -31.24
CA GLN A 425 -6.93 12.41 -30.71
C GLN A 425 -5.85 13.20 -29.96
N GLN A 426 -6.02 13.36 -28.64
CA GLN A 426 -4.89 13.27 -27.73
C GLN A 426 -4.83 11.84 -27.25
N THR A 427 -3.98 11.06 -27.91
CA THR A 427 -3.52 9.77 -27.41
C THR A 427 -2.96 10.02 -26.01
N LEU A 428 -3.67 9.57 -24.97
CA LEU A 428 -3.05 9.32 -23.67
C LEU A 428 -2.04 8.19 -23.93
N GLN A 429 -0.80 8.55 -24.24
CA GLN A 429 0.30 7.61 -24.19
C GLN A 429 0.54 7.32 -22.70
N PHE A 430 0.16 6.11 -22.29
CA PHE A 430 0.38 5.57 -20.94
C PHE A 430 1.83 5.16 -20.73
#